data_AF-A0A6V7WY18-F1
#
_entry.id   AF-A0A6V7WY18-F1
#
_cell.length_a   1.000
_cell.length_b   1.000
_cell.length_c   1.000
_cell.angle_alpha   90.00
_cell.angle_beta   90.00
_cell.angle_gamma   90.00
#
_symmetry.space_group_name_H-M   'P 1'
#
loop_
_entity.id
_entity.type
_entity.pdbx_description
1 polymer ?
#
loop_
_entity_poly.entity_id
_entity_poly.type
_entity_poly.pdbx_seq_one_letter_code
_entity_poly.pdbx_strand_id
1 'polypeptide(L)'
;MKKGIKIWLMQEREKEVIERLEEETLLEIERRLDRETEKAAIKTEQILSLIEQSKNFITKENLDEKVREALENPINLDFAIDLNGAKIENVQPQKCFEGIKATQRGRAFDHQPGYTLRKLDTIVRPKRKENVRDAQNK
;
A
#
# COMPACT_ATOMS: atom_id res chain seq x y z
N MET A 1 13.82 -70.59 -30.61
CA MET A 1 14.22 -69.21 -30.96
C MET A 1 13.28 -68.12 -30.42
N LYS A 2 11.94 -68.23 -30.55
CA LYS A 2 11.01 -67.15 -30.15
C LYS A 2 10.98 -66.78 -28.65
N LYS A 3 11.33 -67.70 -27.73
CA LYS A 3 11.35 -67.42 -26.27
C LYS A 3 12.46 -66.45 -25.85
N GLY A 4 13.66 -66.54 -26.45
CA GLY A 4 14.78 -65.65 -26.11
C GLY A 4 14.53 -64.20 -26.54
N ILE A 5 13.94 -64.01 -27.73
CA ILE A 5 13.56 -62.69 -28.24
C ILE A 5 12.51 -62.03 -27.32
N LYS A 6 11.53 -62.80 -26.82
CA LYS A 6 10.52 -62.29 -25.88
C LYS A 6 11.12 -61.82 -24.55
N ILE A 7 12.08 -62.57 -24.01
CA ILE A 7 12.75 -62.21 -22.75
C ILE A 7 13.57 -60.93 -22.94
N TRP A 8 14.30 -60.82 -24.05
CA TRP A 8 15.05 -59.61 -24.38
C TRP A 8 14.14 -58.38 -24.51
N LEU A 9 13.02 -58.50 -25.24
CA LEU A 9 12.03 -57.41 -25.34
C LEU A 9 11.42 -57.03 -23.99
N MET A 10 11.25 -57.98 -23.07
CA MET A 10 10.72 -57.72 -21.74
C MET A 10 11.73 -56.92 -20.90
N GLN A 11 13.01 -57.31 -20.94
CA GLN A 11 14.09 -56.62 -20.23
C GLN A 11 14.30 -55.20 -20.75
N GLU A 12 14.20 -54.98 -22.06
CA GLU A 12 14.32 -53.63 -22.63
C GLU A 12 13.18 -52.72 -22.16
N ARG A 13 11.95 -53.24 -22.14
CA ARG A 13 10.79 -52.50 -21.61
C ARG A 13 10.89 -52.24 -20.12
N GLU A 14 11.43 -53.18 -19.34
CA GLU A 14 11.65 -52.99 -17.90
C GLU A 14 12.66 -51.88 -17.65
N LYS A 15 13.75 -51.81 -18.42
CA LYS A 15 14.71 -50.70 -18.34
C LYS A 15 14.08 -49.36 -18.64
N GLU A 16 13.34 -49.24 -19.75
CA GLU A 16 12.66 -47.99 -20.10
C GLU A 16 11.65 -47.55 -19.03
N VAL A 17 10.96 -48.50 -18.38
CA VAL A 17 10.02 -48.18 -17.29
C VAL A 17 10.78 -47.72 -16.04
N ILE A 18 11.90 -48.35 -15.72
CA ILE A 18 12.74 -47.97 -14.58
C ILE A 18 13.34 -46.58 -14.80
N GLU A 19 13.92 -46.32 -15.98
CA GLU A 19 14.50 -45.01 -16.31
C GLU A 19 13.44 -43.89 -16.22
N ARG A 20 12.24 -44.11 -16.76
CA ARG A 20 11.13 -43.13 -16.62
C ARG A 20 10.75 -42.89 -15.15
N LEU A 21 10.68 -43.93 -14.34
CA LEU A 21 10.37 -43.81 -12.92
C LEU A 21 11.48 -43.06 -12.16
N GLU A 22 12.74 -43.35 -12.47
CA GLU A 22 13.90 -42.64 -11.91
C GLU A 22 13.86 -41.15 -12.26
N GLU A 23 13.57 -40.81 -13.52
CA GLU A 23 13.39 -39.42 -13.94
C GLU A 23 12.23 -38.72 -13.22
N GLU A 24 11.06 -39.37 -13.15
CA GLU A 24 9.89 -38.82 -12.45
C GLU A 24 10.15 -38.61 -10.95
N THR A 25 10.83 -39.57 -10.31
CA THR A 25 11.17 -39.46 -8.88
C THR A 25 12.20 -38.37 -8.61
N LEU A 26 13.23 -38.22 -9.47
CA LEU A 26 14.20 -37.14 -9.39
C LEU A 26 13.51 -35.77 -9.49
N LEU A 27 12.63 -35.60 -10.48
CA LEU A 27 11.88 -34.36 -10.67
C LEU A 27 10.99 -34.01 -9.45
N GLU A 28 10.36 -35.00 -8.82
CA GLU A 28 9.56 -34.75 -7.62
C GLU A 28 10.42 -34.38 -6.42
N ILE A 29 11.59 -35.01 -6.26
CA ILE A 29 12.56 -34.66 -5.22
C ILE A 29 13.05 -33.22 -5.40
N GLU A 30 13.42 -32.83 -6.62
CA GLU A 30 13.86 -31.46 -6.93
C GLU A 30 12.77 -30.44 -6.61
N ARG A 31 11.54 -30.65 -7.09
CA ARG A 31 10.41 -29.76 -6.78
C ARG A 31 10.14 -29.64 -5.30
N ARG A 32 10.27 -30.74 -4.56
CA ARG A 32 10.09 -30.73 -3.11
C ARG A 32 11.20 -29.93 -2.44
N LEU A 33 12.45 -30.13 -2.85
CA LEU A 33 13.60 -29.41 -2.33
C LEU A 33 13.45 -27.91 -2.57
N ASP A 34 13.06 -27.49 -3.77
CA ASP A 34 12.82 -26.09 -4.13
C ASP A 34 11.74 -25.46 -3.25
N ARG A 35 10.61 -26.16 -3.04
CA ARG A 35 9.55 -25.68 -2.14
C ARG A 35 10.04 -25.57 -0.69
N GLU A 36 10.91 -26.48 -0.24
CA GLU A 36 11.45 -26.45 1.11
C GLU A 36 12.46 -25.32 1.29
N THR A 37 13.31 -25.05 0.28
CA THR A 37 14.27 -23.93 0.31
C THR A 37 13.56 -22.58 0.25
N GLU A 38 12.55 -22.40 -0.60
CA GLU A 38 11.71 -21.20 -0.63
C GLU A 38 11.03 -20.94 0.71
N LYS A 39 10.41 -21.97 1.29
CA LYS A 39 9.79 -21.87 2.62
C LYS A 39 10.79 -21.53 3.70
N ALA A 40 11.99 -22.10 3.63
CA ALA A 40 13.06 -21.79 4.58
C ALA A 40 13.48 -20.32 4.45
N ALA A 41 13.67 -19.81 3.23
CA ALA A 41 14.04 -18.42 2.97
C ALA A 41 12.98 -17.42 3.48
N ILE A 42 11.69 -17.69 3.26
CA ILE A 42 10.61 -16.82 3.78
C ILE A 42 10.61 -16.82 5.31
N LYS A 43 10.79 -17.98 5.94
CA LYS A 43 10.82 -18.09 7.40
C LYS A 43 12.04 -17.38 8.00
N THR A 44 13.21 -17.48 7.37
CA THR A 44 14.39 -16.77 7.85
C THR A 44 14.19 -15.26 7.76
N GLU A 45 13.63 -14.75 6.68
CA GLU A 45 13.30 -13.32 6.54
C GLU A 45 12.32 -12.86 7.63
N GLN A 46 11.26 -13.62 7.87
CA GLN A 46 10.29 -13.34 8.94
C GLN A 46 10.95 -13.30 10.33
N ILE A 47 11.83 -14.27 10.63
CA ILE A 47 12.54 -14.32 11.90
C ILE A 47 13.46 -13.10 12.05
N LEU A 48 14.18 -12.70 10.99
CA LEU A 48 15.03 -11.51 11.01
C LEU A 48 14.21 -10.24 11.28
N SER A 49 13.06 -10.09 10.62
CA SER A 49 12.15 -8.97 10.87
C SER A 49 11.63 -8.97 12.32
N LEU A 50 11.30 -10.14 12.87
CA LEU A 50 10.84 -10.26 14.26
C LEU A 50 11.93 -9.93 15.27
N ILE A 51 13.18 -10.35 15.01
CA ILE A 51 14.33 -10.00 15.86
C ILE A 51 14.52 -8.48 15.86
N GLU A 52 14.40 -7.83 14.72
CA GLU A 52 14.47 -6.37 14.63
C GLU A 52 13.35 -5.69 15.42
N GLN A 53 12.10 -6.13 15.25
CA GLN A 53 10.95 -5.62 15.98
C GLN A 53 11.03 -5.86 17.50
N SER A 54 11.62 -6.99 17.91
CA SER A 54 11.73 -7.35 19.34
C SER A 54 12.56 -6.36 20.15
N LYS A 55 13.46 -5.62 19.51
CA LYS A 55 14.24 -4.56 20.17
C LYS A 55 13.35 -3.42 20.70
N ASN A 56 12.17 -3.24 20.09
CA ASN A 56 11.21 -2.21 20.47
C ASN A 56 10.18 -2.72 21.50
N PHE A 57 10.29 -3.96 21.98
CA PHE A 57 9.36 -4.49 22.96
C PHE A 57 9.51 -3.85 24.33
N ILE A 58 8.40 -3.81 25.05
CA ILE A 58 8.33 -3.25 26.40
C ILE A 58 8.82 -4.31 27.39
N THR A 59 9.92 -4.03 28.08
CA THR A 59 10.47 -4.80 29.20
C THR A 59 10.15 -4.10 30.52
N LYS A 60 10.44 -4.76 31.64
CA LYS A 60 10.21 -4.16 32.96
C LYS A 60 11.05 -2.90 33.19
N GLU A 61 12.24 -2.81 32.60
CA GLU A 61 13.09 -1.64 32.78
C GLU A 61 12.62 -0.42 31.96
N ASN A 62 12.02 -0.64 30.78
CA ASN A 62 11.63 0.46 29.89
C ASN A 62 10.14 0.86 30.00
N LEU A 63 9.38 0.19 30.88
CA LEU A 63 7.93 0.35 31.01
C LEU A 63 7.51 1.79 31.32
N ASP A 64 8.06 2.37 32.40
CA ASP A 64 7.65 3.70 32.87
C ASP A 64 7.92 4.79 31.83
N GLU A 65 9.04 4.67 31.10
CA GLU A 65 9.41 5.63 30.06
C GLU A 65 8.47 5.51 28.85
N LYS A 66 8.19 4.29 28.40
CA LYS A 66 7.25 4.05 27.30
C LYS A 66 5.83 4.47 27.61
N VAL A 67 5.40 4.37 28.87
CA VAL A 67 4.09 4.88 29.31
C VAL A 67 4.01 6.39 29.19
N ARG A 68 5.05 7.13 29.59
CA ARG A 68 5.08 8.60 29.43
C ARG A 68 5.07 9.00 27.96
N GLU A 69 5.92 8.37 27.14
CA GLU A 69 5.99 8.64 25.69
C GLU A 69 4.62 8.46 25.01
N ALA A 70 3.90 7.39 25.36
CA ALA A 70 2.58 7.10 24.80
C ALA A 70 1.49 8.08 25.25
N LEU A 71 1.59 8.64 26.47
CA LEU A 71 0.67 9.66 26.95
C LEU A 71 0.92 11.02 26.30
N GLU A 72 2.18 11.35 26.00
CA GLU A 72 2.56 12.60 25.35
C GLU A 72 2.21 12.60 23.85
N ASN A 73 2.34 11.45 23.18
CA ASN A 73 2.15 11.32 21.74
C ASN A 73 0.97 10.38 21.41
N PRO A 74 -0.29 10.85 21.52
CA PRO A 74 -1.44 10.06 21.12
C PRO A 74 -1.46 9.85 19.60
N ILE A 75 -1.53 8.59 19.17
CA ILE A 75 -1.62 8.23 17.74
C ILE A 75 -3.08 8.08 17.35
N ASN A 76 -3.54 8.86 16.37
CA ASN A 76 -4.88 8.72 15.81
C ASN A 76 -4.87 7.70 14.65
N LEU A 77 -5.66 6.63 14.79
CA LEU A 77 -5.82 5.60 13.75
C LEU A 77 -7.15 5.74 13.00
N ASP A 78 -7.90 6.82 13.21
CA ASP A 78 -9.15 7.10 12.51
C ASP A 78 -8.88 7.43 11.04
N PHE A 79 -9.51 6.68 10.15
CA PHE A 79 -9.55 6.98 8.72
C PHE A 79 -10.91 6.60 8.13
N ALA A 80 -11.31 7.31 7.08
CA ALA A 80 -12.46 6.95 6.26
C ALA A 80 -11.97 6.32 4.94
N ILE A 81 -12.85 5.58 4.28
CA ILE A 81 -12.60 5.00 2.96
C ILE A 81 -13.69 5.51 2.01
N ASP A 82 -13.29 6.04 0.86
CA ASP A 82 -14.21 6.46 -0.20
C ASP A 82 -14.75 5.24 -0.99
N LEU A 83 -15.82 5.42 -1.77
CA LEU A 83 -16.38 4.37 -2.64
C LEU A 83 -15.36 3.84 -3.66
N ASN A 84 -14.36 4.67 -4.00
CA ASN A 84 -13.24 4.30 -4.86
C ASN A 84 -12.12 3.54 -4.13
N GLY A 85 -12.28 3.27 -2.82
CA GLY A 85 -11.28 2.61 -1.98
C GLY A 85 -10.15 3.51 -1.48
N ALA A 86 -10.22 4.83 -1.70
CA ALA A 86 -9.19 5.77 -1.26
C ALA A 86 -9.30 6.05 0.25
N LYS A 87 -8.18 5.96 0.97
CA LYS A 87 -8.08 6.30 2.40
C LYS A 87 -8.09 7.83 2.58
N ILE A 88 -8.99 8.32 3.41
CA ILE A 88 -9.08 9.71 3.83
C ILE A 88 -8.67 9.77 5.30
N GLU A 89 -7.58 10.45 5.59
CA GLU A 89 -7.06 10.58 6.95
C GLU A 89 -7.80 11.67 7.72
N ASN A 90 -7.90 11.50 9.04
CA ASN A 90 -8.53 12.46 9.92
C ASN A 90 -7.62 13.69 10.12
N VAL A 91 -7.68 14.64 9.19
CA VAL A 91 -6.95 15.91 9.28
C VAL A 91 -7.60 16.74 10.38
N GLN A 92 -6.81 17.26 11.33
CA GLN A 92 -7.33 18.17 12.34
C GLN A 92 -8.05 19.34 11.65
N PRO A 93 -9.29 19.67 12.04
CA PRO A 93 -10.02 20.73 11.41
C PRO A 93 -9.23 22.04 11.58
N GLN A 94 -8.86 22.68 10.48
CA GLN A 94 -8.24 23.99 10.52
C GLN A 94 -9.23 24.96 11.17
N LYS A 95 -9.02 25.27 12.44
CA LYS A 95 -9.73 26.34 13.13
C LYS A 95 -9.44 27.62 12.35
N CYS A 96 -10.50 28.38 12.08
CA CYS A 96 -10.54 29.55 11.20
C CYS A 96 -9.18 30.26 11.08
N PHE A 97 -8.66 30.40 9.85
CA PHE A 97 -7.44 31.15 9.53
C PHE A 97 -7.27 32.34 10.48
N GLU A 98 -6.32 32.22 11.41
CA GLU A 98 -6.06 33.25 12.40
C GLU A 98 -5.67 34.53 11.64
N GLY A 99 -6.50 35.57 11.78
CA GLY A 99 -6.26 36.88 11.16
C GLY A 99 -7.34 37.36 10.20
N ILE A 100 -8.20 36.49 9.66
CA ILE A 100 -9.38 36.97 8.92
C ILE A 100 -10.46 37.26 9.95
N LYS A 101 -10.55 38.53 10.40
CA LYS A 101 -11.66 38.99 11.23
C LYS A 101 -12.96 38.53 10.58
N ALA A 102 -13.79 37.81 11.34
CA ALA A 102 -15.16 37.51 10.92
C ALA A 102 -15.84 38.85 10.64
N THR A 103 -15.87 39.25 9.37
CA THR A 103 -16.56 40.47 8.99
C THR A 103 -18.02 40.09 9.11
N GLN A 104 -18.66 40.51 10.21
CA GLN A 104 -20.11 40.61 10.24
C GLN A 104 -20.47 41.56 9.08
N ARG A 105 -20.73 41.00 7.91
CA ARG A 105 -21.58 41.69 6.95
C ARG A 105 -22.89 41.81 7.71
N GLY A 106 -23.29 43.04 8.03
CA GLY A 106 -24.57 43.31 8.67
C GLY A 106 -25.71 42.62 7.91
N ARG A 107 -26.92 42.62 8.48
CA ARG A 107 -28.08 42.06 7.79
C ARG A 107 -28.10 42.56 6.34
N ALA A 108 -28.06 41.64 5.39
CA ALA A 108 -27.98 41.94 3.95
C ALA A 108 -29.17 42.76 3.41
N PHE A 109 -30.13 43.12 4.27
CA PHE A 109 -31.37 43.81 3.94
C PHE A 109 -31.36 45.33 4.12
N ASP A 110 -30.27 45.94 4.59
CA ASP A 110 -30.19 47.41 4.71
C ASP A 110 -29.62 48.11 3.45
N HIS A 111 -29.82 47.52 2.25
CA HIS A 111 -29.60 48.24 1.00
C HIS A 111 -30.91 48.89 0.57
N GLN A 112 -31.02 50.21 0.75
CA GLN A 112 -32.02 51.01 0.04
C GLN A 112 -31.78 50.89 -1.48
N PRO A 113 -32.84 50.72 -2.29
CA PRO A 113 -32.69 50.60 -3.74
C PRO A 113 -32.22 51.94 -4.31
N GLY A 114 -30.94 52.02 -4.70
CA GLY A 114 -30.41 53.26 -5.29
C GLY A 114 -28.91 53.31 -5.63
N TYR A 115 -28.07 52.39 -5.14
CA TYR A 115 -26.63 52.47 -5.41
C TYR A 115 -26.09 51.21 -6.09
N THR A 116 -25.67 51.35 -7.36
CA THR A 116 -25.06 50.28 -8.15
C THR A 116 -23.62 50.03 -7.72
N LEU A 117 -23.32 48.81 -7.25
CA LEU A 117 -21.96 48.35 -6.97
C LEU A 117 -21.23 47.97 -8.28
N ARG A 118 -20.54 48.94 -8.90
CA ARG A 118 -19.66 48.70 -10.07
C ARG A 118 -18.28 48.11 -9.74
N LYS A 119 -18.03 47.59 -8.53
CA LYS A 119 -16.66 47.25 -8.08
C LYS A 119 -16.52 45.94 -7.28
N LEU A 120 -17.31 44.90 -7.58
CA LEU A 120 -17.11 43.59 -6.91
C LEU A 120 -16.87 42.40 -7.87
N ASP A 121 -17.00 42.59 -9.19
CA ASP A 121 -16.84 41.48 -10.14
C ASP A 121 -15.36 41.13 -10.43
N THR A 122 -14.41 41.93 -9.97
CA THR A 122 -12.97 41.70 -10.20
C THR A 122 -12.31 40.81 -9.14
N ILE A 123 -12.93 40.59 -7.98
CA ILE A 123 -12.25 39.91 -6.85
C ILE A 123 -12.51 38.40 -6.83
N VAL A 124 -13.60 37.92 -7.46
CA VAL A 124 -14.07 36.53 -7.25
C VAL A 124 -13.78 35.57 -8.42
N ARG A 125 -13.29 36.03 -9.58
CA ARG A 125 -12.86 35.10 -10.65
C ARG A 125 -11.33 34.95 -10.68
N PRO A 126 -10.77 33.82 -10.23
CA PRO A 126 -9.40 33.49 -10.60
C PRO A 126 -9.33 33.33 -12.12
N LYS A 127 -8.37 34.00 -12.77
CA LYS A 127 -8.08 33.78 -14.19
C LYS A 127 -7.70 32.30 -14.39
N ARG A 128 -8.48 31.58 -15.21
CA ARG A 128 -8.06 30.27 -15.73
C ARG A 128 -6.68 30.45 -16.36
N LYS A 129 -5.70 29.66 -15.92
CA LYS A 129 -4.41 29.55 -16.61
C LYS A 129 -4.70 28.98 -18.01
N GLU A 130 -4.54 29.78 -19.05
CA GLU A 130 -4.53 29.30 -20.42
C GLU A 130 -3.27 28.45 -20.63
N ASN A 131 -3.46 27.28 -21.22
CA ASN A 131 -2.39 26.33 -21.50
C ASN A 131 -1.42 26.93 -22.53
N VAL A 132 -0.15 26.99 -22.16
CA VAL A 132 0.96 27.40 -23.03
C VAL A 132 1.27 26.28 -24.01
N ARG A 133 0.50 26.14 -25.11
CA ARG A 133 0.87 25.26 -26.25
C ARG A 133 0.57 25.80 -27.65
N ASP A 134 -0.10 26.95 -27.81
CA ASP A 134 -0.52 27.41 -29.15
C ASP A 134 0.29 28.61 -29.71
N ALA A 135 1.46 28.92 -29.14
CA ALA A 135 2.31 30.04 -29.60
C ALA A 135 3.47 29.60 -30.53
N GLN A 136 3.25 28.58 -31.37
CA GLN A 136 4.15 28.26 -32.48
C GLN A 136 3.34 27.87 -33.72
N ASN A 137 2.64 28.84 -34.31
CA ASN A 137 2.39 28.94 -35.76
C ASN A 137 1.52 30.17 -36.06
N LYS A 138 2.17 31.33 -36.23
CA LYS A 138 1.76 32.40 -37.15
C LYS A 138 2.87 33.43 -37.27
#